data_AF-A0A4Y9JSX4-F1
#
_entry.id   AF-A0A4Y9JSX4-F1
#
_cell.length_a   1.000
_cell.length_b   1.000
_cell.length_c   1.000
_cell.angle_alpha   90.00
_cell.angle_beta   90.00
_cell.angle_gamma   90.00
#
_symmetry.space_group_name_H-M   'P 1'
#
loop_
_entity.id
_entity.type
_entity.pdbx_description
1 polymer ?
#
loop_
_entity_poly.entity_id
_entity_poly.type
_entity_poly.pdbx_seq_one_letter_code
_entity_poly.pdbx_strand_id
1 'polypeptide(L)'
;MLQFSDFLKNERIRLGFTQEEMANACGISKRTYNHYEKGERAANSDFLLSFARIGGDINYLFTGERSKEQLDALERVALLAFNKLKEEGQKTSAITYMTMLEAGLVKGDFNSLWESKSAEVIQTASGNGQNNNQVFHGDAVGTVIGINKSKS
;
A
#
# COMPACT_ATOMS: atom_id res chain seq x y z
N MET A 1 9.84 -35.63 5.95
CA MET A 1 9.71 -34.44 6.80
C MET A 1 10.77 -33.47 6.36
N LEU A 2 10.38 -32.31 5.80
CA LEU A 2 11.34 -31.29 5.37
C LEU A 2 12.10 -30.75 6.59
N GLN A 3 13.40 -30.56 6.43
CA GLN A 3 14.30 -30.07 7.47
C GLN A 3 14.70 -28.61 7.20
N PHE A 4 15.22 -27.93 8.23
CA PHE A 4 15.78 -26.58 8.12
C PHE A 4 16.75 -26.42 6.92
N SER A 5 17.55 -27.45 6.65
CA SER A 5 18.49 -27.50 5.54
C SER A 5 17.82 -27.44 4.16
N ASP A 6 16.63 -28.03 4.01
CA ASP A 6 15.84 -27.99 2.78
C ASP A 6 15.29 -26.57 2.54
N PHE A 7 14.77 -25.92 3.58
CA PHE A 7 14.30 -24.54 3.51
C PHE A 7 15.44 -23.56 3.21
N LEU A 8 16.62 -23.76 3.83
CA LEU A 8 17.80 -22.95 3.55
C LEU A 8 18.23 -23.06 2.09
N LYS A 9 18.25 -24.28 1.54
CA LYS A 9 18.57 -24.51 0.13
C LYS A 9 17.56 -23.86 -0.80
N ASN A 10 16.26 -24.01 -0.52
CA ASN A 10 15.20 -23.38 -1.31
C ASN A 10 15.31 -21.85 -1.29
N GLU A 11 15.63 -21.29 -0.14
CA GLU A 11 15.74 -19.85 0.03
C GLU A 11 16.97 -19.27 -0.67
N ARG A 12 18.10 -19.98 -0.64
CA ARG A 12 19.26 -19.62 -1.48
C ARG A 12 18.91 -19.62 -2.97
N ILE A 13 18.22 -20.66 -3.44
CA ILE A 13 17.83 -20.77 -4.85
C ILE A 13 16.88 -19.61 -5.22
N ARG A 14 15.92 -19.25 -4.36
CA ARG A 14 15.05 -18.10 -4.56
C ARG A 14 15.84 -16.81 -4.74
N LEU A 15 16.86 -16.61 -3.91
CA LEU A 15 17.74 -15.44 -3.98
C LEU A 15 18.70 -15.45 -5.18
N GLY A 16 18.73 -16.52 -5.97
CA GLY A 16 19.55 -16.62 -7.18
C GLY A 16 21.04 -16.88 -6.92
N PHE A 17 21.42 -17.25 -5.69
CA PHE A 17 22.81 -17.49 -5.34
C PHE A 17 23.25 -18.95 -5.53
N THR A 18 24.48 -19.15 -5.98
CA THR A 18 25.20 -20.42 -5.80
C THR A 18 25.61 -20.61 -4.33
N GLN A 19 25.99 -21.83 -3.93
CA GLN A 19 26.48 -22.10 -2.56
C GLN A 19 27.70 -21.25 -2.21
N GLU A 20 28.54 -20.94 -3.19
CA GLU A 20 29.76 -20.15 -3.02
C GLU A 20 29.46 -18.67 -2.86
N GLU A 21 28.60 -18.11 -3.71
CA GLU A 21 28.18 -16.71 -3.59
C GLU A 21 27.43 -16.47 -2.28
N MET A 22 26.55 -17.38 -1.87
CA MET A 22 25.84 -17.28 -0.59
C MET A 22 26.80 -17.30 0.60
N ALA A 23 27.78 -18.21 0.58
CA ALA A 23 28.81 -18.28 1.62
C ALA A 23 29.61 -16.98 1.70
N ASN A 24 30.05 -16.46 0.55
CA ASN A 24 30.79 -15.20 0.46
C ASN A 24 29.96 -14.01 0.95
N ALA A 25 28.69 -13.92 0.53
CA ALA A 25 27.76 -12.87 0.95
C ALA A 25 27.48 -12.90 2.46
N CYS A 26 27.49 -14.08 3.08
CA CYS A 26 27.31 -14.25 4.51
C CYS A 26 28.62 -14.24 5.32
N GLY A 27 29.78 -14.05 4.68
CA GLY A 27 31.08 -13.98 5.36
C GLY A 27 31.57 -15.31 5.93
N ILE A 28 31.15 -16.45 5.36
CA ILE A 28 31.54 -17.80 5.81
C ILE A 28 32.21 -18.59 4.67
N SER A 29 32.88 -19.69 5.02
CA SER A 29 33.45 -20.57 4.00
C SER A 29 32.37 -21.36 3.25
N LYS A 30 32.62 -21.66 1.96
CA LYS A 30 31.78 -22.57 1.16
C LYS A 30 31.56 -23.93 1.84
N ARG A 31 32.60 -24.45 2.50
CA ARG A 31 32.53 -25.70 3.26
C ARG A 31 31.53 -25.59 4.42
N THR A 32 31.59 -24.50 5.19
CA THR A 32 30.64 -24.23 6.28
C THR A 32 29.21 -24.17 5.75
N TYR A 33 28.98 -23.46 4.66
CA TYR A 33 27.65 -23.35 4.05
C TYR A 33 27.14 -24.71 3.54
N ASN A 34 28.01 -25.52 2.93
CA ASN A 34 27.66 -26.88 2.49
C ASN A 34 27.20 -27.77 3.65
N HIS A 35 27.86 -27.69 4.82
CA HIS A 35 27.45 -28.41 6.02
C HIS A 35 26.06 -27.98 6.51
N TYR A 36 25.68 -26.71 6.35
CA TYR A 36 24.35 -26.23 6.68
C TYR A 36 23.28 -26.81 5.75
N GLU A 37 23.49 -26.79 4.43
CA GLU A 37 22.52 -27.35 3.46
C GLU A 37 22.40 -28.87 3.51
N LYS A 38 23.37 -29.57 4.10
CA LYS A 38 23.27 -31.01 4.37
C LYS A 38 22.65 -31.35 5.73
N GLY A 39 22.41 -30.35 6.58
CA GLY A 39 21.96 -30.56 7.96
C GLY A 39 23.03 -31.16 8.88
N GLU A 40 24.29 -31.21 8.46
CA GLU A 40 25.41 -31.74 9.25
C GLU A 40 25.84 -30.77 10.36
N ARG A 41 25.51 -29.48 10.21
CA ARG A 41 25.79 -28.43 11.20
C ARG A 41 24.61 -27.46 11.26
N ALA A 42 24.28 -27.00 12.47
CA ALA A 42 23.31 -25.92 12.65
C ALA A 42 23.90 -24.56 12.25
N ALA A 43 23.11 -23.75 11.56
CA ALA A 43 23.43 -22.36 11.28
C ALA A 43 23.50 -21.55 12.58
N ASN A 44 24.48 -20.66 12.72
CA ASN A 44 24.62 -19.81 13.90
C ASN A 44 23.93 -18.44 13.70
N SER A 45 23.80 -17.67 14.78
CA SER A 45 23.16 -16.35 14.76
C SER A 45 23.85 -15.36 13.81
N ASP A 46 25.18 -15.38 13.72
CA ASP A 46 25.94 -14.47 12.85
C ASP A 46 25.65 -14.73 11.38
N PHE A 47 25.58 -16.00 10.97
CA PHE A 47 25.14 -16.37 9.63
C PHE A 47 23.71 -15.91 9.36
N LEU A 48 22.78 -16.17 10.29
CA LEU A 48 21.37 -15.78 10.13
C LEU A 48 21.21 -14.25 10.02
N LEU A 49 22.00 -13.49 10.77
CA LEU A 49 22.01 -12.03 10.67
C LEU A 49 22.46 -11.55 9.29
N SER A 50 23.57 -12.09 8.78
CA SER A 50 24.07 -11.74 7.44
C SER A 50 23.11 -12.19 6.34
N PHE A 51 22.53 -13.39 6.48
CA PHE A 51 21.53 -13.95 5.58
C PHE A 51 20.28 -13.07 5.48
N ALA A 52 19.77 -12.57 6.62
CA ALA A 52 18.64 -11.64 6.64
C ALA A 52 18.95 -10.32 5.92
N ARG A 53 20.18 -9.80 6.08
CA ARG A 53 20.61 -8.54 5.44
C ARG A 53 20.67 -8.62 3.91
N ILE A 54 20.92 -9.80 3.37
CA ILE A 54 20.93 -10.04 1.91
C ILE A 54 19.55 -10.49 1.38
N GLY A 55 18.49 -10.31 2.18
CA GLY A 55 17.11 -10.55 1.76
C GLY A 55 16.60 -11.97 2.01
N GLY A 56 17.33 -12.79 2.78
CA GLY A 56 16.89 -14.11 3.18
C GLY A 56 15.76 -14.08 4.21
N ASP A 57 14.72 -14.86 3.98
CA ASP A 57 13.57 -14.95 4.88
C ASP A 57 13.85 -15.92 6.05
N ILE A 58 14.13 -15.36 7.22
CA ILE A 58 14.39 -16.15 8.44
C ILE A 58 13.14 -16.91 8.90
N ASN A 59 11.94 -16.35 8.73
CA ASN A 59 10.71 -17.02 9.14
C ASN A 59 10.52 -18.31 8.33
N TYR A 60 10.71 -18.20 7.01
CA TYR A 60 10.62 -19.34 6.09
C TYR A 60 11.56 -20.50 6.48
N LEU A 61 12.76 -20.21 7.00
CA LEU A 61 13.69 -21.26 7.42
C LEU A 61 13.16 -22.15 8.56
N PHE A 62 12.27 -21.61 9.41
CA PHE A 62 11.74 -22.33 10.57
C PHE A 62 10.32 -22.85 10.37
N THR A 63 9.50 -22.14 9.61
CA THR A 63 8.07 -22.46 9.43
C THR A 63 7.80 -23.19 8.12
N GLY A 64 8.68 -23.04 7.11
CA GLY A 64 8.40 -23.41 5.73
C GLY A 64 7.34 -22.53 5.06
N GLU A 65 6.81 -21.54 5.77
CA GLU A 65 5.86 -20.55 5.28
C GLU A 65 6.60 -19.25 4.99
N ARG A 66 6.43 -18.71 3.79
CA ARG A 66 7.06 -17.44 3.45
C ARG A 66 6.43 -16.35 4.28
N SER A 67 7.25 -15.50 4.90
CA SER A 67 6.75 -14.26 5.45
C SER A 67 6.06 -13.50 4.30
N LYS A 68 4.83 -13.04 4.56
CA LYS A 68 4.10 -12.18 3.62
C LYS A 68 5.07 -11.10 3.17
N GLU A 69 5.20 -10.93 1.85
CA GLU A 69 6.25 -10.18 1.19
C GLU A 69 6.58 -8.88 1.94
N GLN A 70 7.86 -8.52 1.92
CA GLN A 70 8.28 -7.19 2.35
C GLN A 70 7.44 -6.18 1.57
N LEU A 71 6.42 -5.63 2.24
CA LEU A 71 5.49 -4.69 1.66
C LEU A 71 6.27 -3.60 0.95
N ASP A 72 5.88 -3.28 -0.28
CA ASP A 72 6.47 -2.16 -1.00
C ASP A 72 6.21 -0.84 -0.24
N ALA A 73 6.87 0.24 -0.65
CA ALA A 73 6.72 1.52 0.04
C ALA A 73 5.26 2.03 0.08
N LEU A 74 4.50 1.84 -1.00
CA LEU A 74 3.09 2.24 -1.11
C LEU A 74 2.19 1.31 -0.29
N GLU A 75 2.39 0.00 -0.32
CA GLU A 75 1.66 -0.97 0.49
C GLU A 75 1.85 -0.70 2.00
N ARG A 76 3.06 -0.35 2.42
CA ARG A 76 3.34 0.09 3.80
C ARG A 76 2.58 1.34 4.16
N VAL A 77 2.58 2.34 3.27
CA VAL A 77 1.83 3.59 3.50
C VAL A 77 0.33 3.32 3.59
N ALA A 78 -0.21 2.46 2.73
CA ALA A 78 -1.61 2.04 2.77
C ALA A 78 -1.96 1.39 4.11
N LEU A 79 -1.13 0.46 4.59
CA LEU A 79 -1.31 -0.16 5.91
C LEU A 79 -1.21 0.83 7.08
N LEU A 80 -0.23 1.74 7.05
CA LEU A 80 -0.10 2.79 8.06
C LEU A 80 -1.31 3.72 8.08
N ALA A 81 -1.80 4.12 6.91
CA ALA A 81 -3.00 4.94 6.77
C ALA A 81 -4.24 4.20 7.30
N PHE A 82 -4.41 2.94 6.90
CA PHE A 82 -5.51 2.09 7.34
C PHE A 82 -5.51 1.89 8.86
N ASN A 83 -4.34 1.68 9.47
CA ASN A 83 -4.20 1.51 10.92
C ASN A 83 -4.50 2.79 11.72
N LYS A 84 -4.37 3.97 11.10
CA LYS A 84 -4.75 5.25 11.75
C LYS A 84 -6.26 5.49 11.79
N LEU A 85 -7.04 4.76 11.01
CA LEU A 85 -8.50 4.82 11.06
C LEU A 85 -8.98 4.21 12.39
N LYS A 86 -9.75 4.97 13.16
CA LYS A 86 -10.19 4.59 14.51
C LYS A 86 -11.53 3.87 14.50
N GLU A 87 -12.42 4.33 13.62
CA GLU A 87 -13.77 3.80 13.48
C GLU A 87 -13.75 2.58 12.55
N GLU A 88 -14.46 1.51 12.93
CA GLU A 88 -14.60 0.33 12.08
C GLU A 88 -15.26 0.69 10.73
N GLY A 89 -16.26 1.58 10.76
CA GLY A 89 -16.91 2.08 9.55
C GLY A 89 -15.95 2.71 8.53
N GLN A 90 -14.93 3.45 9.01
CA GLN A 90 -13.92 4.06 8.13
C GLN A 90 -13.06 3.00 7.43
N LYS A 91 -12.68 1.95 8.17
CA LYS A 91 -11.93 0.82 7.62
C LYS A 91 -12.73 0.07 6.57
N THR A 92 -14.01 -0.21 6.86
CA THR A 92 -14.93 -0.82 5.90
C THR A 92 -15.03 0.02 4.63
N SER A 93 -15.25 1.34 4.75
CA SER A 93 -15.32 2.23 3.59
C SER A 93 -14.04 2.22 2.76
N ALA A 94 -12.86 2.24 3.41
CA ALA A 94 -11.58 2.18 2.71
C ALA A 94 -11.41 0.88 1.92
N ILE A 95 -11.74 -0.27 2.52
CA ILE A 95 -11.67 -1.57 1.83
C ILE A 95 -12.68 -1.62 0.68
N THR A 96 -13.93 -1.20 0.91
CA THR A 96 -14.98 -1.19 -0.13
C THR A 96 -14.60 -0.30 -1.30
N TYR A 97 -13.98 0.84 -1.06
CA TYR A 97 -13.49 1.71 -2.14
C TYR A 97 -12.39 1.04 -2.96
N MET A 98 -11.40 0.43 -2.30
CA MET A 98 -10.32 -0.30 -2.97
C MET A 98 -10.85 -1.47 -3.80
N THR A 99 -11.83 -2.22 -3.30
CA THR A 99 -12.46 -3.32 -4.07
C THR A 99 -13.33 -2.82 -5.22
N MET A 100 -14.02 -1.70 -5.06
CA MET A 100 -14.77 -1.07 -6.16
C MET A 100 -13.84 -0.54 -7.26
N LEU A 101 -12.67 0.00 -6.90
CA LEU A 101 -11.64 0.41 -7.86
C LEU A 101 -11.09 -0.78 -8.64
N GLU A 102 -10.75 -1.87 -7.94
CA GLU A 102 -10.26 -3.11 -8.57
C GLU A 102 -11.30 -3.73 -9.52
N ALA A 103 -12.57 -3.75 -9.11
CA ALA A 103 -13.69 -4.19 -9.94
C ALA A 103 -14.04 -3.21 -11.08
N GLY A 104 -13.35 -2.07 -11.20
CA GLY A 104 -13.61 -1.04 -12.21
C GLY A 104 -14.97 -0.34 -12.08
N LEU A 105 -15.63 -0.48 -10.93
CA LEU A 105 -16.95 0.10 -10.63
C LEU A 105 -16.86 1.58 -10.27
N VAL A 106 -15.68 2.04 -9.85
CA VAL A 106 -15.37 3.45 -9.61
C VAL A 106 -14.33 3.89 -10.64
N LYS A 107 -14.63 4.96 -11.37
CA LYS A 107 -13.70 5.64 -12.27
C LYS A 107 -13.41 7.02 -11.71
N GLY A 108 -12.17 7.26 -11.33
CA GLY A 108 -11.72 8.56 -10.87
C GLY A 108 -10.26 8.50 -10.46
N ASP A 109 -9.45 9.31 -11.11
CA ASP A 109 -8.16 9.69 -10.55
C ASP A 109 -8.42 10.40 -9.21
N PHE A 110 -7.55 10.26 -8.20
CA PHE A 110 -7.80 10.83 -6.86
C PHE A 110 -8.14 12.34 -6.92
N ASN A 111 -7.64 13.01 -7.96
CA ASN A 111 -7.86 14.41 -8.25
C ASN A 111 -9.33 14.75 -8.58
N SER A 112 -10.07 13.88 -9.28
CA SER A 112 -11.46 14.17 -9.69
C SER A 112 -12.46 14.15 -8.53
N LEU A 113 -12.15 13.44 -7.44
CA LEU A 113 -13.00 13.38 -6.25
C LEU A 113 -12.84 14.62 -5.36
N TRP A 114 -11.63 15.19 -5.27
CA TRP A 114 -11.36 16.39 -4.48
C TRP A 114 -11.85 17.68 -5.17
N GLU A 115 -11.67 17.79 -6.49
CA GLU A 115 -12.11 18.96 -7.25
C GLU A 115 -13.65 19.15 -7.24
N SER A 116 -14.41 18.06 -7.10
CA SER A 116 -15.87 18.13 -7.03
C SER A 116 -16.43 18.79 -5.75
N LYS A 117 -15.63 18.89 -4.67
CA LYS A 117 -16.06 19.60 -3.44
C LYS A 117 -15.92 21.12 -3.55
N SER A 118 -15.17 21.62 -4.52
CA SER A 118 -14.95 23.05 -4.78
C SER A 118 -15.75 23.59 -5.97
N ALA A 119 -16.69 22.82 -6.51
CA ALA A 119 -17.48 23.26 -7.65
C ALA A 119 -18.39 24.44 -7.28
N GLU A 120 -18.04 25.64 -7.74
CA GLU A 120 -18.96 26.78 -7.81
C GLU A 120 -20.20 26.37 -8.61
N VAL A 121 -21.37 26.49 -8.01
CA VAL A 121 -22.65 26.30 -8.71
C VAL A 121 -22.95 27.60 -9.48
N ILE A 122 -22.61 27.63 -10.77
CA ILE A 122 -22.97 28.74 -11.66
C ILE A 122 -24.39 28.50 -12.20
N GLN A 123 -25.38 29.21 -11.65
CA GLN A 123 -26.74 29.25 -12.20
C GLN A 123 -26.91 30.44 -13.14
N THR A 124 -27.01 30.16 -14.43
CA THR A 124 -27.40 31.16 -15.44
C THR A 124 -28.91 31.18 -15.60
N ALA A 125 -29.54 32.33 -15.35
CA ALA A 125 -30.96 32.59 -15.63
C ALA A 125 -31.07 33.67 -16.71
N SER A 126 -31.85 33.41 -17.77
CA SER A 126 -32.21 34.41 -18.79
C SER A 126 -33.65 34.87 -18.56
N GLY A 127 -33.89 36.17 -18.49
CA GLY A 127 -35.23 36.76 -18.37
C GLY A 127 -35.39 37.98 -19.28
N ASN A 128 -36.62 38.25 -19.73
CA ASN A 128 -36.95 39.35 -20.65
C ASN A 128 -37.01 40.73 -19.96
N GLY A 129 -36.16 40.97 -18.95
CA GLY A 129 -35.99 42.27 -18.29
C GLY A 129 -37.11 42.73 -17.33
N GLN A 130 -38.18 41.95 -17.14
CA GLN A 130 -39.32 42.33 -16.29
C GLN A 130 -39.27 41.70 -14.89
N ASN A 131 -38.76 40.46 -14.75
CA ASN A 131 -38.53 39.83 -13.44
C ASN A 131 -37.37 38.81 -13.51
N ASN A 132 -36.60 38.71 -12.43
CA ASN A 132 -35.66 37.62 -12.19
C ASN A 132 -35.83 37.19 -10.72
N ASN A 133 -36.64 36.17 -10.50
CA ASN A 133 -36.89 35.66 -9.15
C ASN A 133 -36.02 34.42 -8.94
N GLN A 134 -34.90 34.58 -8.22
CA GLN A 134 -34.04 33.47 -7.81
C GLN A 134 -34.35 33.15 -6.35
N VAL A 135 -34.90 31.96 -6.10
CA VAL A 135 -35.18 31.48 -4.75
C VAL A 135 -34.10 30.47 -4.37
N PHE A 136 -33.31 30.81 -3.35
CA PHE A 136 -32.28 29.94 -2.80
C PHE A 136 -32.87 29.19 -1.60
N HIS A 137 -32.85 27.85 -1.63
CA HIS A 137 -33.12 27.02 -0.46
C HIS A 137 -31.79 26.43 0.03
N GLY A 138 -31.50 26.56 1.33
CA GLY A 138 -30.30 25.98 1.92
C GLY A 138 -30.45 25.79 3.43
N ASP A 139 -29.94 24.67 3.94
CA ASP A 139 -30.03 24.29 5.36
C ASP A 139 -29.15 25.16 6.29
N ALA A 140 -28.26 25.97 5.71
CA ALA A 140 -27.50 27.02 6.39
C ALA A 140 -27.36 28.22 5.46
N VAL A 141 -27.96 29.35 5.84
CA VAL A 141 -27.91 30.60 5.06
C VAL A 141 -26.56 31.28 5.34
N GLY A 142 -25.59 31.12 4.43
CA GLY A 142 -24.37 31.92 4.40
C GLY A 142 -24.62 33.37 3.96
N THR A 143 -23.55 34.12 3.69
CA THR A 143 -23.65 35.51 3.22
C THR A 143 -24.00 35.55 1.72
N VAL A 144 -25.11 36.19 1.36
CA VAL A 144 -25.45 36.47 -0.04
C VAL A 144 -24.80 37.80 -0.45
N ILE A 145 -23.77 37.75 -1.29
CA ILE A 145 -23.15 38.96 -1.88
C ILE A 145 -23.93 39.30 -3.15
N GLY A 146 -24.57 40.48 -3.16
CA GLY A 146 -25.56 40.88 -4.17
C GLY A 146 -25.04 41.08 -5.60
N ILE A 147 -26.00 41.07 -6.54
CA ILE A 147 -25.82 41.15 -8.00
C ILE A 147 -25.13 42.45 -8.43
N ASN A 148 -24.01 42.35 -9.16
CA ASN A 148 -23.37 43.49 -9.81
C ASN A 148 -24.04 43.74 -11.17
N LYS A 149 -24.97 44.70 -11.25
CA LYS A 149 -25.53 45.13 -12.53
C LYS A 149 -24.48 45.98 -13.26
N SER A 150 -23.83 45.45 -14.29
CA SER A 150 -23.14 46.32 -15.25
C SER A 150 -24.18 47.19 -15.93
N LYS A 151 -24.17 48.50 -15.66
CA LYS A 151 -24.92 49.44 -16.48
C LYS A 151 -24.30 49.41 -17.88
N SER A 152 -25.12 49.15 -18.89
CA SER A 152 -24.74 49.35 -20.29
C SER A 152 -24.51 50.83 -20.58
#